data_AF-A0A0P9CYL2-F1
#
_entry.id   AF-A0A0P9CYL2-F1
#
_cell.length_a   1.000
_cell.length_b   1.000
_cell.length_c   1.000
_cell.angle_alpha   90.00
_cell.angle_beta   90.00
_cell.angle_gamma   90.00
#
_symmetry.space_group_name_H-M   'P 1'
#
loop_
_entity.id
_entity.type
_entity.pdbx_description
1 polymer ?
#
loop_
_entity_poly.entity_id
_entity_poly.type
_entity_poly.pdbx_seq_one_letter_code
_entity_poly.pdbx_strand_id
1 'polypeptide(L)'
;SLDSEHSVWEEISEKNEILALGSRKMQSRAYVASFNFLGSDQQKKVGVLSGGERNRVLLAKMLKQGANVIMLDEPTNDLDVNTLRALEEAIEQFAGCAIVVSHDRWFLDRVATHILAFEGESNVRWHIGNFSDYEDDRRKRLGKDADTPHRITYRKLHR
;
A
#
# COMPACT_ATOMS: atom_id res chain seq x y z
N SER A 1 -0.31 -13.92 -11.48
CA SER A 1 0.07 -13.45 -12.82
C SER A 1 -1.11 -12.70 -13.42
N LEU A 2 -0.86 -11.70 -14.27
CA LEU A 2 -1.90 -10.98 -15.00
C LEU A 2 -2.01 -11.57 -16.42
N ASP A 3 -3.24 -11.78 -16.91
CA ASP A 3 -3.48 -12.23 -18.28
C ASP A 3 -3.41 -11.03 -19.25
N SER A 4 -2.55 -11.10 -20.27
CA SER A 4 -2.35 -10.01 -21.23
C SER A 4 -3.54 -9.78 -22.16
N GLU A 5 -4.38 -10.80 -22.38
CA GLU A 5 -5.52 -10.73 -23.29
C GLU A 5 -6.77 -10.14 -22.64
N HIS A 6 -6.87 -10.23 -21.32
CA HIS A 6 -7.95 -9.62 -20.57
C HIS A 6 -7.88 -8.10 -20.61
N SER A 7 -9.06 -7.48 -20.62
CA SER A 7 -9.17 -6.06 -20.29
C SER A 7 -8.86 -5.80 -18.81
N VAL A 8 -8.46 -4.58 -18.46
CA VAL A 8 -8.25 -4.16 -17.08
C VAL A 8 -9.43 -4.53 -16.18
N TRP A 9 -10.66 -4.25 -16.64
CA TRP A 9 -11.84 -4.58 -15.85
C TRP A 9 -12.04 -6.08 -15.70
N GLU A 10 -11.86 -6.88 -16.76
CA GLU A 10 -11.99 -8.34 -16.65
C GLU A 10 -10.96 -8.90 -15.68
N GLU A 11 -9.73 -8.40 -15.73
CA GLU A 11 -8.63 -8.89 -14.91
C GLU A 11 -8.82 -8.59 -13.41
N ILE A 12 -9.38 -7.42 -13.07
CA ILE A 12 -9.65 -7.03 -11.67
C ILE A 12 -10.96 -7.65 -11.19
N SER A 13 -12.02 -7.54 -11.99
CA SER A 13 -13.37 -7.93 -11.57
C SER A 13 -13.63 -9.43 -11.68
N GLU A 14 -12.83 -10.16 -12.47
CA GLU A 14 -13.10 -11.54 -12.89
C GLU A 14 -14.48 -11.66 -13.56
N LYS A 15 -14.85 -10.64 -14.35
CA LYS A 15 -16.14 -10.51 -15.07
C LYS A 15 -17.37 -10.36 -14.17
N ASN A 16 -17.17 -10.10 -12.88
CA ASN A 16 -18.28 -9.84 -11.96
C ASN A 16 -18.68 -8.37 -11.98
N GLU A 17 -19.97 -8.08 -12.11
CA GLU A 17 -20.46 -6.70 -12.06
C GLU A 17 -20.36 -6.10 -10.64
N ILE A 18 -20.53 -6.94 -9.61
CA ILE A 18 -20.46 -6.55 -8.21
C ILE A 18 -19.30 -7.28 -7.55
N LEU A 19 -18.43 -6.53 -6.85
CA LEU A 19 -17.34 -7.07 -6.06
C LEU A 19 -17.71 -7.04 -4.58
N ALA A 20 -17.36 -8.11 -3.87
CA ALA A 20 -17.38 -8.16 -2.42
C ALA A 20 -15.97 -7.84 -1.90
N LEU A 21 -15.84 -6.72 -1.18
CA LEU A 21 -14.62 -6.33 -0.48
C LEU A 21 -14.90 -6.45 1.01
N GLY A 22 -14.54 -7.60 1.59
CA GLY A 22 -14.91 -7.93 2.96
C GLY A 22 -16.43 -7.93 3.15
N SER A 23 -16.92 -7.02 3.99
CA SER A 23 -18.36 -6.87 4.31
C SER A 23 -19.14 -5.98 3.34
N ARG A 24 -18.47 -5.21 2.47
CA ARG A 24 -19.11 -4.26 1.55
C ARG A 24 -19.20 -4.83 0.14
N LYS A 25 -20.34 -4.60 -0.51
CA LYS A 25 -20.51 -4.84 -1.95
C LYS A 25 -20.37 -3.51 -2.69
N MET A 26 -19.65 -3.51 -3.80
CA MET A 26 -19.53 -2.33 -4.66
C MET A 26 -19.55 -2.68 -6.13
N GLN A 27 -19.92 -1.71 -6.96
CA GLN A 27 -19.88 -1.86 -8.42
C GLN A 27 -18.42 -2.02 -8.88
N SER A 28 -18.15 -3.10 -9.61
CA SER A 28 -16.82 -3.42 -10.14
C SER A 28 -16.22 -2.29 -10.96
N ARG A 29 -17.04 -1.60 -11.76
CA ARG A 29 -16.63 -0.44 -12.56
C ARG A 29 -16.16 0.74 -11.70
N ALA A 30 -16.83 0.96 -10.57
CA ALA A 30 -16.45 1.99 -9.60
C ALA A 30 -15.16 1.61 -8.86
N TYR A 31 -14.99 0.34 -8.53
CA TYR A 31 -13.75 -0.17 -7.93
C TYR A 31 -12.56 -0.02 -8.89
N VAL A 32 -12.72 -0.45 -10.14
CA VAL A 32 -11.66 -0.29 -11.14
C VAL A 32 -11.33 1.19 -11.37
N ALA A 33 -12.34 2.07 -11.35
CA ALA A 33 -12.15 3.51 -11.45
C ALA A 33 -11.37 4.12 -10.27
N SER A 34 -11.47 3.58 -9.04
CA SER A 34 -10.71 4.09 -7.90
C SER A 34 -9.20 3.89 -8.09
N PHE A 35 -8.77 2.87 -8.84
CA PHE A 35 -7.37 2.67 -9.23
C PHE A 35 -6.95 3.46 -10.47
N ASN A 36 -7.65 4.56 -10.75
CA ASN A 36 -7.41 5.48 -11.87
C ASN A 36 -7.52 4.83 -13.27
N PHE A 37 -8.40 3.84 -13.41
CA PHE A 37 -8.80 3.31 -14.72
C PHE A 37 -10.21 3.79 -15.07
N LEU A 38 -10.30 4.90 -15.79
CA LEU A 38 -11.55 5.60 -16.08
C LEU A 38 -12.09 5.23 -17.48
N GLY A 39 -13.42 5.10 -17.60
CA GLY A 39 -14.09 4.97 -18.89
C GLY A 39 -13.50 3.89 -19.81
N SER A 40 -12.92 4.32 -20.93
CA SER A 40 -12.32 3.44 -21.95
C SER A 40 -11.05 2.74 -21.46
N ASP A 41 -10.34 3.27 -20.46
CA ASP A 41 -9.13 2.64 -19.91
C ASP A 41 -9.42 1.26 -19.32
N GLN A 42 -10.65 1.06 -18.84
CA GLN A 42 -11.09 -0.22 -18.31
C GLN A 42 -11.18 -1.33 -19.36
N GLN A 43 -11.27 -0.96 -20.64
CA GLN A 43 -11.36 -1.87 -21.79
C GLN A 43 -10.00 -2.13 -22.44
N LYS A 44 -8.95 -1.38 -22.04
CA LYS A 44 -7.59 -1.63 -22.51
C LYS A 44 -7.15 -3.03 -22.07
N LYS A 45 -6.50 -3.75 -22.98
CA LYS A 45 -5.86 -5.03 -22.67
C LYS A 45 -4.70 -4.84 -21.71
N VAL A 46 -4.51 -5.75 -20.78
CA VAL A 46 -3.39 -5.67 -19.82
C VAL A 46 -2.03 -5.71 -20.53
N GLY A 47 -1.95 -6.39 -21.69
CA GLY A 47 -0.73 -6.46 -22.50
C GLY A 47 -0.24 -5.12 -23.06
N VAL A 48 -1.10 -4.11 -23.17
CA VAL A 48 -0.73 -2.78 -23.69
C VAL A 48 -0.45 -1.74 -22.59
N LEU A 49 -0.59 -2.14 -21.33
CA LEU A 49 -0.38 -1.25 -20.18
C LEU A 49 1.11 -1.04 -19.90
N SER A 50 1.45 0.17 -19.47
CA SER A 50 2.76 0.50 -18.91
C SER A 50 3.03 -0.30 -17.63
N GLY A 51 4.31 -0.35 -17.20
CA GLY A 51 4.69 -1.03 -15.96
C GLY A 51 3.93 -0.51 -14.72
N GLY A 52 3.77 0.81 -14.59
CA GLY A 52 3.02 1.44 -13.49
C GLY A 52 1.53 1.09 -13.55
N GLU A 53 0.91 1.11 -14.73
CA GLU A 53 -0.47 0.67 -14.89
C GLU A 53 -0.65 -0.80 -14.53
N ARG A 54 0.26 -1.69 -14.97
CA ARG A 54 0.22 -3.12 -14.59
C ARG A 54 0.35 -3.31 -13.08
N ASN A 55 1.17 -2.50 -12.42
CA ASN A 55 1.29 -2.53 -10.96
C ASN A 55 -0.02 -2.13 -10.28
N ARG A 56 -0.72 -1.10 -10.79
CA ARG A 56 -2.05 -0.71 -10.28
C ARG A 56 -3.10 -1.80 -10.46
N VAL A 57 -3.10 -2.49 -11.61
CA VAL A 57 -4.00 -3.65 -11.83
C VAL A 57 -3.69 -4.77 -10.82
N LEU A 58 -2.41 -5.05 -10.58
CA LEU A 58 -1.99 -6.06 -9.61
C LEU A 58 -2.44 -5.70 -8.19
N LEU A 59 -2.25 -4.44 -7.79
CA LEU A 59 -2.64 -3.92 -6.49
C LEU A 59 -4.16 -4.02 -6.27
N ALA A 60 -4.96 -3.59 -7.27
CA ALA A 60 -6.42 -3.74 -7.23
C ALA A 60 -6.86 -5.21 -7.12
N LYS A 61 -6.20 -6.11 -7.85
CA LYS A 61 -6.50 -7.54 -7.79
C LYS A 61 -6.14 -8.15 -6.43
N MET A 62 -5.00 -7.74 -5.85
CA MET A 62 -4.55 -8.21 -4.53
C MET A 62 -5.45 -7.73 -3.40
N LEU A 63 -5.87 -6.46 -3.41
CA LEU A 63 -6.76 -5.91 -2.38
C LEU A 63 -8.17 -6.50 -2.43
N LYS A 64 -8.62 -6.96 -3.60
CA LYS A 64 -9.85 -7.74 -3.76
C LYS A 64 -9.71 -9.16 -3.23
N GLN A 65 -8.58 -9.83 -3.49
CA GLN A 65 -8.36 -11.18 -2.99
C GLN A 65 -8.37 -11.12 -1.46
N GLY A 66 -9.33 -11.77 -0.82
CA GLY A 66 -9.51 -11.79 0.63
C GLY A 66 -8.36 -12.49 1.36
N ALA A 67 -7.19 -11.87 1.34
CA ALA A 67 -6.03 -12.27 2.10
C ALA A 67 -6.24 -11.88 3.57
N ASN A 68 -5.66 -12.66 4.47
CA ASN A 68 -5.65 -12.29 5.89
C ASN A 68 -4.51 -11.31 6.20
N VAL A 69 -3.45 -11.32 5.39
CA VAL A 69 -2.29 -10.43 5.53
C VAL A 69 -1.83 -9.99 4.14
N ILE A 70 -1.64 -8.68 3.96
CA ILE A 70 -0.99 -8.11 2.78
C ILE A 70 0.35 -7.49 3.18
N MET A 71 1.37 -7.69 2.34
CA MET A 71 2.68 -7.06 2.48
C MET A 71 2.92 -6.15 1.29
N LEU A 72 3.07 -4.86 1.54
CA LEU A 72 3.30 -3.85 0.53
C LEU A 72 4.67 -3.22 0.77
N ASP A 73 5.57 -3.37 -0.19
CA ASP A 73 6.91 -2.78 -0.15
C ASP A 73 6.96 -1.55 -1.05
N GLU A 74 7.10 -0.37 -0.44
CA GLU A 74 7.08 0.94 -1.10
C GLU A 74 5.95 1.14 -2.11
N PRO A 75 4.67 0.92 -1.71
CA PRO A 75 3.55 0.97 -2.65
C PRO A 75 3.22 2.38 -3.13
N THR A 76 3.76 3.42 -2.50
CA THR A 76 3.59 4.82 -2.89
C THR A 76 4.45 5.21 -4.08
N ASN A 77 5.43 4.39 -4.46
CA ASN A 77 6.29 4.67 -5.59
C ASN A 77 5.48 4.62 -6.90
N ASP A 78 5.65 5.64 -7.74
CA ASP A 78 4.96 5.79 -9.03
C ASP A 78 3.42 5.93 -8.98
N LEU A 79 2.83 6.18 -7.80
CA LEU A 79 1.40 6.47 -7.67
C LEU A 79 1.10 7.97 -7.72
N ASP A 80 0.08 8.33 -8.49
CA ASP A 80 -0.51 9.67 -8.42
C ASP A 80 -1.34 9.84 -7.13
N VAL A 81 -1.60 11.10 -6.75
CA VAL A 81 -2.32 11.45 -5.51
C VAL A 81 -3.70 10.79 -5.41
N ASN A 82 -4.40 10.61 -6.53
CA ASN A 82 -5.73 10.00 -6.55
C ASN A 82 -5.64 8.49 -6.27
N THR A 83 -4.66 7.82 -6.87
CA THR A 83 -4.43 6.39 -6.67
C THR A 83 -3.93 6.11 -5.26
N LEU A 84 -3.08 6.99 -4.72
CA LEU A 84 -2.61 6.89 -3.35
C LEU A 84 -3.78 6.98 -2.36
N ARG A 85 -4.73 7.91 -2.56
CA ARG A 85 -5.97 7.96 -1.77
C ARG A 85 -6.81 6.70 -1.89
N ALA A 86 -6.96 6.15 -3.10
CA ALA A 86 -7.69 4.90 -3.28
C ALA A 86 -7.00 3.72 -2.58
N LEU A 87 -5.68 3.69 -2.54
CA LEU A 87 -4.91 2.72 -1.79
C LEU A 87 -5.10 2.90 -0.27
N GLU A 88 -5.05 4.14 0.24
CA GLU A 88 -5.36 4.46 1.64
C GLU A 88 -6.74 3.91 2.03
N GLU A 89 -7.79 4.26 1.27
CA GLU A 89 -9.16 3.80 1.51
C GLU A 89 -9.30 2.27 1.43
N ALA A 90 -8.58 1.63 0.51
CA ALA A 90 -8.62 0.19 0.35
C ALA A 90 -7.92 -0.55 1.50
N ILE A 91 -6.82 0.00 2.03
CA ILE A 91 -6.12 -0.55 3.20
C ILE A 91 -6.97 -0.35 4.45
N GLU A 92 -7.58 0.82 4.63
CA GLU A 92 -8.46 1.10 5.78
C GLU A 92 -9.68 0.16 5.82
N GLN A 93 -10.21 -0.22 4.66
CA GLN A 93 -11.33 -1.14 4.53
C GLN A 93 -10.93 -2.62 4.48
N PHE A 94 -9.63 -2.91 4.42
CA PHE A 94 -9.14 -4.27 4.32
C PHE A 94 -9.43 -5.02 5.62
N ALA A 95 -10.15 -6.14 5.53
CA ALA A 95 -10.57 -6.91 6.70
C ALA A 95 -9.42 -7.70 7.36
N GLY A 96 -8.24 -7.72 6.74
CA GLY A 96 -7.03 -8.38 7.23
C GLY A 96 -6.02 -7.42 7.84
N CYS A 97 -4.79 -7.88 8.00
CA CYS A 97 -3.66 -7.08 8.44
C CYS A 97 -2.87 -6.58 7.22
N ALA A 98 -2.45 -5.31 7.24
CA ALA A 98 -1.55 -4.76 6.24
C ALA A 98 -0.19 -4.43 6.88
N ILE A 99 0.87 -5.00 6.31
CA ILE A 99 2.25 -4.60 6.61
C ILE A 99 2.70 -3.75 5.44
N VAL A 100 2.96 -2.47 5.71
CA VAL A 100 3.38 -1.52 4.68
C VAL A 100 4.73 -0.94 5.02
N VAL A 101 5.67 -1.04 4.09
CA VAL A 101 6.96 -0.35 4.12
C VAL A 101 6.79 0.87 3.23
N SER A 102 6.99 2.06 3.78
CA SER A 102 6.98 3.30 2.99
C SER A 102 7.86 4.36 3.63
N HIS A 103 8.45 5.22 2.81
CA HIS A 103 9.12 6.44 3.25
C HIS A 103 8.18 7.67 3.26
N ASP A 104 6.93 7.53 2.80
CA ASP A 104 5.95 8.62 2.79
C ASP A 104 5.29 8.77 4.16
N ARG A 105 5.66 9.85 4.86
CA ARG A 105 5.15 10.17 6.20
C ARG A 105 3.65 10.42 6.21
N TRP A 106 3.11 11.08 5.19
CA TRP A 106 1.67 11.41 5.12
C TRP A 106 0.83 10.17 4.92
N PHE A 107 1.31 9.25 4.08
CA PHE A 107 0.67 7.96 3.87
C PHE A 107 0.68 7.12 5.15
N LEU A 108 1.84 6.97 5.81
CA LEU A 108 1.96 6.25 7.07
C LEU A 108 1.08 6.85 8.17
N ASP A 109 0.97 8.18 8.24
CA ASP A 109 0.16 8.84 9.26
C ASP A 109 -1.33 8.52 9.15
N ARG A 110 -1.81 8.22 7.94
CA ARG A 110 -3.22 7.90 7.66
C ARG A 110 -3.56 6.43 7.81
N VAL A 111 -2.66 5.54 7.40
CA VAL A 111 -2.97 4.09 7.35
C VAL A 111 -2.41 3.32 8.55
N ALA A 112 -1.37 3.83 9.21
CA ALA A 112 -0.68 3.07 10.25
C ALA A 112 -1.42 3.16 11.59
N THR A 113 -1.72 1.99 12.14
CA THR A 113 -2.13 1.83 13.54
C THR A 113 -0.95 1.53 14.45
N HIS A 114 0.15 1.05 13.87
CA HIS A 114 1.37 0.67 14.54
C HIS A 114 2.57 0.97 13.64
N ILE A 115 3.68 1.40 14.24
CA ILE A 115 4.94 1.68 13.55
C ILE A 115 6.01 0.71 14.05
N LEU A 116 6.65 0.02 13.10
CA LEU A 116 7.85 -0.76 13.33
C LEU A 116 9.06 0.08 12.91
N ALA A 117 9.69 0.74 13.88
CA ALA A 117 10.79 1.66 13.64
C ALA A 117 12.16 0.97 13.78
N PHE A 118 13.00 1.11 12.76
CA PHE A 118 14.38 0.66 12.78
C PHE A 118 15.29 1.84 13.20
N GLU A 119 15.63 1.93 14.49
CA GLU A 119 16.35 3.08 15.07
C GLU A 119 17.89 2.98 14.97
N GLY A 120 18.41 2.05 14.16
CA GLY A 120 19.84 1.77 14.05
C GLY A 120 20.34 0.74 15.07
N GLU A 121 21.61 0.34 14.98
CA GLU A 121 22.25 -0.67 15.85
C GLU A 121 21.49 -2.01 15.98
N SER A 122 20.73 -2.38 14.96
CA SER A 122 19.83 -3.56 15.00
C SER A 122 18.73 -3.48 16.07
N ASN A 123 18.41 -2.27 16.56
CA ASN A 123 17.27 -2.04 17.44
C ASN A 123 16.01 -1.77 16.60
N VAL A 124 14.98 -2.58 16.85
CA VAL A 124 13.65 -2.44 16.26
C VAL A 124 12.67 -2.12 17.36
N ARG A 125 11.90 -1.06 17.19
CA ARG A 125 10.92 -0.61 18.17
C ARG A 125 9.51 -0.71 17.61
N TRP A 126 8.63 -1.28 18.42
CA TRP A 126 7.19 -1.30 18.16
C TRP A 126 6.54 -0.11 18.86
N HIS A 127 5.83 0.72 18.09
CA HIS A 127 5.06 1.84 18.59
C HIS A 127 3.58 1.66 18.22
N ILE A 128 2.67 1.90 19.17
CA ILE A 128 1.22 1.90 18.95
C ILE A 128 0.79 3.34 18.64
N GLY A 129 0.22 3.58 17.48
CA GLY A 129 -0.07 4.92 16.96
C GLY A 129 0.45 5.11 15.55
N ASN A 130 0.21 6.29 15.01
CA ASN A 130 0.60 6.65 13.65
C ASN A 130 2.06 7.15 13.60
N PHE A 131 2.49 7.65 12.43
CA PHE A 131 3.84 8.15 12.26
C PHE A 131 4.12 9.40 13.10
N SER A 132 3.16 10.32 13.21
CA SER A 132 3.31 11.54 14.01
C SER A 132 3.46 11.23 15.50
N ASP A 133 2.68 10.30 16.03
CA ASP A 133 2.80 9.84 17.42
C ASP A 133 4.21 9.29 17.70
N TYR A 134 4.73 8.49 16.75
CA TYR A 134 6.09 7.96 16.83
C TYR A 134 7.17 9.05 16.77
N GLU A 135 7.04 10.06 15.90
CA GLU A 135 7.98 11.18 15.85
C GLU A 135 8.02 11.94 17.18
N ASP A 136 6.86 12.18 17.80
CA ASP A 136 6.78 12.90 19.07
C ASP A 136 7.38 12.10 20.23
N ASP A 137 7.13 10.79 20.31
CA ASP A 137 7.79 9.90 21.27
C ASP A 137 9.31 9.86 21.02
N ARG A 138 9.74 9.77 19.76
CA ARG A 138 11.16 9.77 19.38
C ARG A 138 11.86 11.07 19.78
N ARG A 139 11.23 12.23 19.56
CA ARG A 139 11.75 13.54 19.99
C ARG A 139 11.86 13.64 21.51
N LYS A 140 10.86 13.15 22.25
CA LYS A 140 10.89 13.14 23.73
C LYS A 140 12.02 12.25 24.27
N ARG A 141 12.30 11.11 23.63
CA ARG A 141 13.34 10.16 24.07
C ARG A 141 14.75 10.59 23.71
N LEU A 142 14.97 10.99 22.45
CA LEU A 142 16.32 11.22 21.90
C LEU A 142 16.73 12.69 21.91
N GLY A 143 15.79 13.62 22.17
CA GLY A 143 16.09 15.06 22.18
C GLY A 143 16.72 15.52 20.87
N LYS A 144 17.92 16.13 20.93
CA LYS A 144 18.65 16.64 19.76
C LYS A 144 19.23 15.53 18.85
N ASP A 145 19.41 14.31 19.36
CA ASP A 145 19.91 13.19 18.57
C ASP A 145 18.83 12.61 17.64
N ALA A 146 17.56 12.99 17.81
CA ALA A 146 16.47 12.59 16.91
C ALA A 146 16.66 13.16 15.48
N ASP A 147 17.17 14.39 15.36
CA ASP A 147 17.34 15.10 14.08
C ASP A 147 18.72 14.88 13.45
N THR A 148 19.61 14.14 14.12
CA THR A 148 20.96 13.89 13.61
C THR A 148 20.97 12.57 12.84
N PRO A 149 21.12 12.57 11.51
CA PRO A 149 21.18 11.32 10.74
C PRO A 149 22.48 10.58 11.08
N HIS A 150 22.36 9.51 11.86
CA HIS A 150 23.49 8.61 12.12
C HIS A 150 23.61 7.56 11.02
N ARG A 151 24.83 7.33 10.55
CA ARG A 151 25.11 6.28 9.55
C ARG A 151 24.84 4.92 10.19
N ILE A 152 23.82 4.22 9.68
CA ILE A 152 23.43 2.89 10.18
C ILE A 152 24.55 1.90 9.84
N THR A 153 25.25 1.41 10.87
CA THR A 153 26.24 0.34 10.73
C THR A 153 25.53 -1.00 10.87
N TYR A 154 25.26 -1.68 9.75
CA TYR A 154 24.61 -2.99 9.79
C TYR A 154 25.53 -4.03 10.42
N ARG A 155 25.00 -4.83 11.37
CA ARG A 155 25.67 -6.03 11.86
C ARG A 155 25.81 -7.00 10.70
N LYS A 156 27.03 -7.42 10.37
CA LYS A 156 27.27 -8.43 9.32
C LYS A 156 26.59 -9.73 9.76
N LEU A 157 25.56 -10.14 9.02
CA LEU A 157 24.99 -11.48 9.15
C LEU A 157 26.07 -12.48 8.73
N HIS A 158 26.59 -13.24 9.69
CA HIS A 158 27.40 -14.41 9.37
C HIS A 158 26.47 -15.56 8.96
N ARG A 159 26.72 -16.09 7.77
CA ARG A 159 25.97 -17.19 7.15
C ARG A 159 26.39 -18.53 7.73
#